data_AF-A0A1G1ADS1-F1
#
_entry.id   AF-A0A1G1ADS1-F1
#
_cell.length_a   1.000
_cell.length_b   1.000
_cell.length_c   1.000
_cell.angle_alpha   90.00
_cell.angle_beta   90.00
_cell.angle_gamma   90.00
#
_symmetry.space_group_name_H-M   'P 1'
#
loop_
_entity.id
_entity.type
_entity.pdbx_description
1 polymer ?
#
loop_
_entity_poly.entity_id
_entity_poly.type
_entity_poly.pdbx_seq_one_letter_code
_entity_poly.pdbx_strand_id
1 'polypeptide(L)'
;MKKSLGFTLVEIMIVVAIIGLLAAIAIPSFVKARNTAQQNACINNLRMIDSGKEQAALANKWADNQAVTTSVVNTYIKGTTTPECPAGGVYTYMVIGTNPLCSITTPTSHRMPVGL
;
A
#
# COMPACT_ATOMS: atom_id res chain seq x y z
N MET A 1 32.36 47.32 -10.02
CA MET A 1 32.18 46.28 -11.06
C MET A 1 32.17 44.91 -10.39
N LYS A 2 31.01 44.23 -10.32
CA LYS A 2 30.94 42.87 -9.77
C LYS A 2 31.42 41.89 -10.85
N LYS A 3 32.55 41.22 -10.63
CA LYS A 3 33.01 40.12 -11.49
C LYS A 3 32.05 38.95 -11.31
N SER A 4 31.27 38.63 -12.34
CA SER A 4 30.54 37.38 -12.41
C SER A 4 31.55 36.24 -12.62
N LEU A 5 31.69 35.37 -11.62
CA LEU A 5 32.41 34.10 -11.77
C LEU A 5 31.51 33.17 -12.57
N GLY A 6 31.93 32.79 -13.77
CA GLY A 6 31.23 31.80 -14.60
C GLY A 6 31.55 30.38 -14.14
N PHE A 7 30.56 29.49 -14.19
CA PHE A 7 30.75 28.06 -13.96
C PHE A 7 31.66 27.46 -15.03
N THR A 8 32.63 26.65 -14.63
CA THR A 8 33.47 25.91 -15.58
C THR A 8 32.73 24.65 -16.08
N LEU A 9 32.98 24.24 -17.33
CA LEU A 9 32.44 22.98 -17.86
C LEU A 9 32.88 21.77 -17.02
N VAL A 10 34.11 21.81 -16.51
CA VAL A 10 34.70 20.75 -15.67
C VAL A 10 33.96 20.62 -14.34
N GLU A 11 33.59 21.73 -13.69
CA GLU A 11 32.78 21.68 -12.47
C GLU A 11 31.44 20.99 -12.70
N ILE A 12 30.74 21.33 -13.80
CA ILE A 12 29.46 20.70 -14.12
C ILE A 12 29.64 19.20 -14.41
N MET A 13 30.70 18.79 -15.10
CA MET A 13 30.97 17.38 -15.40
C MET A 13 31.16 16.52 -14.14
N ILE A 14 31.94 17.01 -13.17
CA ILE A 14 32.20 16.26 -11.92
C ILE A 14 30.92 16.17 -11.10
N VAL A 15 30.12 17.23 -11.05
CA VAL A 15 28.85 17.25 -10.30
C VAL A 15 27.86 16.22 -10.84
N VAL A 16 27.64 16.16 -12.16
CA VAL A 16 26.71 15.18 -12.74
C VAL A 16 27.22 13.75 -12.59
N ALA A 17 28.54 13.54 -12.61
CA ALA A 17 29.13 12.22 -12.37
C ALA A 17 28.85 11.72 -10.94
N ILE A 18 29.02 12.58 -9.93
CA ILE A 18 28.75 12.23 -8.52
C ILE A 18 27.25 12.00 -8.29
N ILE A 19 26.38 12.88 -8.84
CA ILE A 19 24.93 12.70 -8.74
C ILE A 19 24.49 11.39 -9.40
N GLY A 20 25.05 11.06 -10.56
CA GLY A 20 24.77 9.80 -11.27
C GLY A 20 25.14 8.57 -10.44
N LEU A 21 26.31 8.58 -9.79
CA LEU A 21 26.74 7.50 -8.90
C LEU A 21 25.80 7.33 -7.70
N LEU A 22 25.43 8.43 -7.03
CA LEU A 22 24.52 8.39 -5.89
C LEU A 22 23.11 7.90 -6.30
N ALA A 23 22.60 8.37 -7.44
CA ALA A 23 21.30 7.97 -7.96
C ALA A 23 21.26 6.47 -8.30
N ALA A 24 22.33 5.92 -8.87
CA ALA A 24 22.42 4.51 -9.24
C ALA A 24 22.24 3.56 -8.02
N ILE A 25 22.71 3.97 -6.84
CA ILE A 25 22.57 3.19 -5.60
C ILE A 25 21.22 3.50 -4.91
N ALA A 26 20.79 4.76 -4.93
CA ALA A 26 19.59 5.20 -4.21
C ALA A 26 18.28 4.71 -4.85
N ILE A 27 18.16 4.74 -6.18
CA ILE A 27 16.92 4.40 -6.91
C ILE A 27 16.43 2.98 -6.60
N PRO A 28 17.24 1.90 -6.73
CA PRO A 28 16.75 0.54 -6.48
C PRO A 28 16.32 0.33 -5.03
N SER A 29 17.05 0.92 -4.08
CA SER A 29 16.71 0.88 -2.65
C SER A 29 15.37 1.56 -2.37
N PHE A 30 15.16 2.75 -2.95
CA PHE A 30 13.92 3.51 -2.80
C PHE A 30 12.71 2.76 -3.38
N VAL A 31 12.85 2.16 -4.57
CA VAL A 31 11.77 1.37 -5.20
C VAL A 31 11.39 0.17 -4.32
N LYS A 32 12.38 -0.54 -3.77
CA LYS A 32 12.11 -1.67 -2.85
C LYS A 32 11.39 -1.19 -1.58
N ALA A 33 11.86 -0.11 -0.96
CA ALA A 33 11.24 0.44 0.24
C ALA A 33 9.79 0.87 -0.02
N ARG A 34 9.52 1.51 -1.16
CA ARG A 34 8.17 1.89 -1.58
C ARG A 34 7.25 0.66 -1.75
N ASN A 35 7.72 -0.38 -2.42
CA ASN A 35 6.94 -1.60 -2.63
C ASN A 35 6.60 -2.28 -1.30
N THR A 36 7.55 -2.38 -0.37
CA THR A 36 7.31 -2.92 0.98
C THR A 36 6.32 -2.06 1.77
N ALA A 37 6.42 -0.73 1.69
CA ALA A 37 5.49 0.18 2.36
C ALA A 37 4.05 0.03 1.82
N GLN A 38 3.89 -0.07 0.49
CA GLN A 38 2.60 -0.32 -0.16
C GLN A 38 2.01 -1.67 0.27
N GLN A 39 2.85 -2.72 0.34
CA GLN A 39 2.42 -4.03 0.82
C GLN A 39 1.95 -4.00 2.27
N ASN A 40 2.73 -3.40 3.16
CA ASN A 40 2.39 -3.31 4.58
C ASN A 40 1.11 -2.51 4.81
N ALA A 41 0.96 -1.37 4.12
CA ALA A 41 -0.27 -0.58 4.17
C ALA A 41 -1.47 -1.37 3.65
N CYS A 42 -1.30 -2.13 2.56
CA CYS A 42 -2.36 -2.97 2.02
C CYS A 42 -2.78 -4.07 3.01
N ILE A 43 -1.83 -4.75 3.65
CA ILE A 43 -2.10 -5.77 4.67
C ILE A 43 -2.84 -5.17 5.87
N ASN A 44 -2.47 -3.97 6.30
CA ASN A 44 -3.16 -3.28 7.38
C ASN A 44 -4.60 -2.92 7.00
N ASN A 45 -4.83 -2.43 5.77
CA ASN A 45 -6.19 -2.19 5.25
C ASN A 45 -7.02 -3.48 5.21
N LEU A 46 -6.43 -4.59 4.74
CA LEU A 46 -7.09 -5.89 4.75
C LEU A 46 -7.50 -6.30 6.17
N ARG A 47 -6.62 -6.11 7.16
CA ARG A 47 -6.91 -6.43 8.57
C ARG A 47 -8.05 -5.57 9.12
N MET A 48 -8.05 -4.28 8.79
CA MET A 48 -9.14 -3.38 9.15
C MET A 48 -10.47 -3.81 8.54
N ILE A 49 -10.46 -4.26 7.27
CA ILE A 49 -11.65 -4.79 6.61
C ILE A 49 -12.14 -6.05 7.31
N ASP A 50 -11.23 -6.98 7.63
CA ASP A 50 -11.57 -8.25 8.26
C ASP A 50 -12.17 -8.04 9.66
N SER A 51 -11.53 -7.23 10.51
CA SER A 51 -12.09 -6.84 11.80
C SER A 51 -13.42 -6.08 11.65
N GLY A 52 -13.60 -5.28 10.60
CA GLY A 52 -14.86 -4.61 10.30
C GLY A 52 -15.97 -5.61 9.91
N LYS A 53 -15.63 -6.67 9.17
CA LYS A 53 -16.56 -7.74 8.82
C LYS A 53 -17.02 -8.51 10.05
N GLU A 54 -16.09 -8.86 10.93
CA GLU A 54 -16.41 -9.55 12.19
C GLU A 54 -17.34 -8.70 13.06
N GLN A 55 -17.08 -7.41 13.19
CA GLN A 55 -17.95 -6.49 13.92
C GLN A 55 -19.34 -6.37 13.26
N ALA A 56 -19.40 -6.30 11.93
CA ALA A 56 -20.66 -6.28 11.20
C ALA A 56 -21.45 -7.58 11.40
N ALA A 57 -20.77 -8.73 11.43
CA ALA A 57 -21.41 -10.02 11.68
C ALA A 57 -21.98 -10.10 13.10
N LEU A 58 -21.24 -9.65 14.11
CA LEU A 58 -21.70 -9.61 15.50
C LEU A 58 -22.93 -8.69 15.66
N ALA A 59 -22.92 -7.52 15.03
CA ALA A 59 -24.03 -6.58 15.10
C ALA A 59 -25.30 -7.07 14.39
N ASN A 60 -25.15 -7.76 13.25
CA ASN A 60 -26.27 -8.25 12.45
C ASN A 60 -26.64 -9.72 12.72
N LYS A 61 -25.94 -10.38 13.65
CA LYS A 61 -26.07 -11.81 13.94
C LYS A 61 -25.90 -12.69 12.70
N TRP A 62 -24.96 -12.32 11.82
CA TRP A 62 -24.65 -13.12 10.64
C TRP A 62 -23.83 -14.35 11.01
N ALA A 63 -24.13 -15.46 10.34
CA ALA A 63 -23.36 -16.70 10.43
C ALA A 63 -22.20 -16.71 9.40
N ASP A 64 -21.31 -17.70 9.54
CA ASP A 64 -20.25 -17.94 8.58
C ASP A 64 -20.80 -18.20 7.17
N ASN A 65 -19.99 -17.87 6.16
CA ASN A 65 -20.31 -18.03 4.75
C ASN A 65 -21.50 -17.17 4.24
N GLN A 66 -21.99 -16.22 5.05
CA GLN A 66 -22.96 -15.23 4.57
C GLN A 66 -22.28 -14.14 3.74
N ALA A 67 -22.94 -13.76 2.64
CA ALA A 67 -22.49 -12.69 1.77
C ALA A 67 -22.59 -11.34 2.50
N VAL A 68 -21.53 -10.56 2.37
CA VAL A 68 -21.39 -9.29 3.09
C VAL A 68 -21.53 -8.13 2.12
N THR A 69 -22.38 -7.17 2.46
CA THR A 69 -22.48 -5.92 1.68
C THR A 69 -21.39 -4.95 2.14
N THR A 70 -20.62 -4.42 1.21
CA THR A 70 -19.51 -3.48 1.48
C THR A 70 -19.95 -2.25 2.26
N SER A 71 -21.14 -1.73 1.99
CA SER A 71 -21.70 -0.57 2.70
C SER A 71 -21.91 -0.83 4.19
N VAL A 72 -22.26 -2.05 4.60
CA VAL A 72 -22.48 -2.37 6.02
C VAL A 72 -21.15 -2.45 6.74
N VAL A 73 -20.16 -3.11 6.15
CA VAL A 73 -18.82 -3.26 6.74
C VAL A 73 -18.11 -1.92 6.85
N ASN A 74 -18.26 -1.05 5.84
CA ASN A 74 -17.61 0.25 5.85
C ASN A 74 -18.04 1.08 7.08
N THR A 75 -19.26 0.91 7.60
CA THR A 75 -19.70 1.54 8.86
C THR A 75 -18.82 1.18 10.06
N TYR A 76 -18.21 -0.01 10.05
CA TYR A 76 -17.33 -0.52 11.12
C TYR A 76 -15.84 -0.30 10.83
N ILE A 77 -15.50 0.33 9.70
CA ILE A 77 -14.13 0.71 9.35
C ILE A 77 -13.96 2.21 9.55
N LYS A 78 -12.80 2.62 10.10
CA LYS A 78 -12.45 4.04 10.21
C LYS A 78 -12.45 4.70 8.83
N GLY A 79 -13.23 5.77 8.68
CA GLY A 79 -13.38 6.51 7.43
C GLY A 79 -14.70 6.24 6.68
N THR A 80 -15.47 5.21 7.08
CA THR A 80 -16.79 4.89 6.50
C THR A 80 -16.83 4.62 4.99
N THR A 81 -15.66 4.51 4.36
CA THR A 81 -15.46 4.24 2.94
C THR A 81 -14.53 3.05 2.78
N THR A 82 -14.64 2.34 1.66
CA THR A 82 -13.68 1.29 1.33
C THR A 82 -12.30 1.93 1.17
N PRO A 83 -11.28 1.49 1.92
CA PRO A 83 -9.94 2.05 1.80
C PRO A 83 -9.39 1.79 0.39
N GLU A 84 -8.60 2.71 -0.13
CA GLU A 84 -7.91 2.51 -1.41
C GLU A 84 -6.57 1.82 -1.17
N CYS A 85 -6.23 0.88 -2.05
CA CYS A 85 -4.92 0.25 -2.00
C CYS A 85 -3.85 1.24 -2.51
N PRO A 86 -2.74 1.47 -1.79
CA PRO A 86 -1.67 2.39 -2.22
C PRO A 86 -0.94 2.00 -3.52
N ALA A 87 -1.21 0.81 -4.04
CA ALA A 87 -0.72 0.33 -5.33
C ALA A 87 -1.81 0.28 -6.42
N GLY A 88 -3.03 0.75 -6.16
CA GLY A 88 -4.14 0.80 -7.12
C GLY A 88 -5.00 -0.47 -7.19
N GLY A 89 -4.87 -1.38 -6.22
CA GLY A 89 -5.68 -2.60 -6.14
C GLY A 89 -7.09 -2.37 -5.58
N VAL A 90 -7.98 -3.32 -5.85
CA VAL A 90 -9.37 -3.33 -5.35
C VAL A 90 -9.49 -4.38 -4.25
N TYR A 91 -10.20 -4.04 -3.18
CA TYR A 91 -10.49 -4.97 -2.08
C TYR A 91 -11.80 -5.71 -2.28
N THR A 92 -11.75 -7.03 -2.12
CA THR A 92 -12.93 -7.91 -2.10
C THR A 92 -13.12 -8.43 -0.69
N TYR A 93 -14.28 -8.12 -0.09
CA TYR A 93 -14.49 -8.36 1.33
C TYR A 93 -14.77 -9.83 1.61
N MET A 94 -15.23 -10.59 0.62
CA MET A 94 -15.63 -12.00 0.76
C MET A 94 -16.74 -12.21 1.81
N VAL A 95 -17.15 -13.46 1.98
CA VAL A 95 -18.12 -13.88 3.00
C VAL A 95 -17.54 -13.78 4.41
N ILE A 96 -18.40 -13.78 5.42
CA ILE A 96 -17.96 -13.91 6.84
C ILE A 96 -17.18 -15.21 7.03
N GLY A 97 -16.09 -15.14 7.79
CA GLY A 97 -15.19 -16.27 8.05
C GLY A 97 -14.12 -16.53 6.98
N THR A 98 -14.06 -15.73 5.91
CA THR A 98 -12.96 -15.81 4.92
C THR A 98 -12.21 -14.49 4.82
N ASN A 99 -10.87 -14.54 4.81
CA ASN A 99 -10.04 -13.34 4.75
C ASN A 99 -10.34 -12.51 3.49
N PRO A 100 -10.42 -11.17 3.58
CA PRO A 100 -10.57 -10.32 2.41
C PRO A 100 -9.33 -10.37 1.52
N LEU A 101 -9.52 -10.13 0.22
CA LEU A 101 -8.48 -10.22 -0.80
C LEU A 101 -8.25 -8.86 -1.48
N CYS A 102 -7.01 -8.62 -1.87
CA CYS A 102 -6.64 -7.53 -2.78
C CYS A 102 -6.45 -8.12 -4.19
N SER A 103 -6.86 -7.38 -5.23
CA SER A 103 -6.66 -7.79 -6.63
C SER A 103 -5.19 -7.84 -7.05
N ILE A 104 -4.29 -7.12 -6.35
CA ILE A 104 -2.86 -7.10 -6.66
C ILE A 104 -2.19 -8.29 -5.98
N THR A 105 -1.71 -9.22 -6.78
CA THR A 105 -1.11 -10.47 -6.30
C THR A 105 0.37 -10.62 -6.63
N THR A 106 0.88 -9.73 -7.48
CA THR A 106 2.24 -9.74 -8.05
C THR A 106 2.68 -8.30 -8.28
N PRO A 107 3.96 -7.93 -8.09
CA PRO A 107 5.11 -8.75 -7.68
C PRO A 107 5.33 -8.84 -6.15
N THR A 108 4.63 -8.03 -5.35
CA THR A 108 4.55 -8.12 -3.89
C THR A 108 3.21 -8.71 -3.49
N SER A 109 3.20 -9.79 -2.71
CA SER A 109 1.97 -10.43 -2.26
C SER A 109 1.21 -9.51 -1.30
N HIS A 110 0.27 -8.72 -1.81
CA HIS A 110 -0.66 -7.91 -1.01
C HIS A 110 -1.76 -8.81 -0.44
N ARG A 111 -1.35 -9.83 0.28
CA ARG A 111 -2.20 -10.83 0.91
C ARG A 111 -1.88 -10.81 2.39
N MET A 112 -2.90 -11.03 3.21
CA MET A 112 -2.61 -11.30 4.62
C MET A 112 -1.70 -12.54 4.71
N PRO A 113 -0.70 -12.54 5.60
CA PRO A 113 -0.02 -13.76 5.97
C PRO A 113 -1.07 -14.73 6.50
N VAL A 114 -1.25 -15.86 5.82
CA VAL A 114 -1.97 -16.99 6.41
C VAL A 114 -1.08 -17.50 7.55
N GLY A 115 -1.50 -17.32 8.79
CA GLY A 115 -0.82 -17.93 9.92
C GLY A 115 -0.91 -19.45 9.80
N LEU A 116 0.18 -20.14 10.14
CA LEU A 116 0.18 -21.57 10.47
C LEU A 116 -0.79 -21.86 11.62
#